data_AF-A0A5M6DIV1-F1
#
_entry.id   AF-A0A5M6DIV1-F1
#
_cell.length_a   1.000
_cell.length_b   1.000
_cell.length_c   1.000
_cell.angle_alpha   90.00
_cell.angle_beta   90.00
_cell.angle_gamma   90.00
#
_symmetry.space_group_name_H-M   'P 1'
#
loop_
_entity.id
_entity.type
_entity.pdbx_description
1 polymer ?
#
loop_
_entity_poly.entity_id
_entity_poly.type
_entity_poly.pdbx_seq_one_letter_code
_entity_poly.pdbx_strand_id
1 'polypeptide(L)'
;MNITGDILQIKNKRDSKHQDIIIQIDKIAYITHKKDGRYFQPFELIADLEKPLVITGDLLARTDNKYLDEGEHEFNVYDKVADSYVLNPDKHLLITLAYDFDIAEAILTAIEYSETVSTEKFKQLQNRKPPAKALPKGRQKK
;
A
#
# COMPACT_ATOMS: atom_id res chain seq x y z
N MET A 1 -2.24 -5.82 -9.09
CA MET A 1 -1.34 -6.06 -7.96
C MET A 1 -0.94 -7.52 -7.99
N ASN A 2 0.26 -7.86 -7.54
CA ASN A 2 0.77 -9.23 -7.66
C ASN A 2 1.74 -9.53 -6.51
N ILE A 3 1.80 -10.80 -6.09
CA ILE A 3 2.81 -11.32 -5.17
C ILE A 3 3.54 -12.48 -5.85
N THR A 4 4.87 -12.46 -5.79
CA THR A 4 5.72 -13.58 -6.17
C THR A 4 6.42 -14.08 -4.91
N GLY A 5 6.45 -15.41 -4.72
CA GLY A 5 6.97 -16.03 -3.50
C GLY A 5 5.91 -16.20 -2.41
N ASP A 6 6.29 -16.88 -1.32
CA ASP A 6 5.39 -17.20 -0.21
C ASP A 6 5.46 -16.12 0.88
N ILE A 7 4.49 -15.21 0.86
CA ILE A 7 4.40 -14.09 1.81
C ILE A 7 4.26 -14.55 3.28
N LEU A 8 3.76 -15.77 3.52
CA LEU A 8 3.58 -16.33 4.86
C LEU A 8 4.90 -16.73 5.53
N GLN A 9 6.00 -16.77 4.76
CA GLN A 9 7.34 -16.97 5.30
C GLN A 9 7.81 -15.76 6.10
N ILE A 10 7.36 -14.56 5.77
CA ILE A 10 7.74 -13.33 6.47
C ILE A 10 7.16 -13.37 7.89
N LYS A 11 8.06 -13.32 8.88
CA LYS A 11 7.71 -13.34 10.31
C LYS A 11 7.81 -11.94 10.90
N ASN A 12 7.79 -11.85 12.23
CA ASN A 12 7.79 -10.60 12.99
C ASN A 12 9.12 -9.85 13.04
N LYS A 13 10.13 -10.29 12.28
CA LYS A 13 11.42 -9.64 12.16
C LYS A 13 11.84 -9.60 10.70
N ARG A 14 12.53 -8.53 10.35
CA ARG A 14 13.10 -8.32 9.01
C ARG A 14 14.22 -9.32 8.75
N ASP A 15 14.16 -10.03 7.63
CA ASP A 15 15.17 -11.01 7.21
C ASP A 15 15.56 -10.79 5.74
N SER A 16 16.87 -10.69 5.46
CA SER A 16 17.39 -10.53 4.10
C SER A 16 17.16 -11.75 3.22
N LYS A 17 16.85 -12.92 3.79
CA LYS A 17 16.51 -14.13 3.02
C LYS A 17 15.20 -14.00 2.25
N HIS A 18 14.35 -13.04 2.61
CA HIS A 18 13.05 -12.84 1.97
C HIS A 18 13.11 -11.92 0.73
N GLN A 19 14.30 -11.63 0.19
CA GLN A 19 14.47 -10.78 -1.00
C GLN A 19 13.74 -11.31 -2.25
N ASP A 20 13.56 -12.63 -2.34
CA ASP A 20 12.87 -13.27 -3.48
C ASP A 20 11.34 -13.15 -3.40
N ILE A 21 10.80 -12.71 -2.26
CA ILE A 21 9.37 -12.39 -2.12
C ILE A 21 9.16 -10.98 -2.65
N ILE A 22 8.35 -10.84 -3.70
CA ILE A 22 8.16 -9.57 -4.41
C ILE A 22 6.68 -9.21 -4.42
N ILE A 23 6.37 -7.97 -4.05
CA ILE A 23 5.02 -7.42 -3.98
C ILE A 23 4.94 -6.25 -4.95
N GLN A 24 4.03 -6.33 -5.91
CA GLN A 24 3.76 -5.29 -6.90
C GLN A 24 2.46 -4.58 -6.55
N ILE A 25 2.59 -3.30 -6.23
CA ILE A 25 1.52 -2.43 -5.76
C ILE A 25 1.20 -1.44 -6.86
N ASP A 26 -0.04 -1.46 -7.34
CA ASP A 26 -0.48 -0.56 -8.40
C ASP A 26 -1.22 0.66 -7.86
N LYS A 27 -1.60 0.64 -6.58
CA LYS A 27 -2.34 1.72 -5.93
C LYS A 27 -1.76 2.03 -4.57
N ILE A 28 -1.71 3.31 -4.24
CA ILE A 28 -1.28 3.80 -2.94
C ILE A 28 -2.37 4.67 -2.33
N ALA A 29 -2.63 4.45 -1.06
CA ALA A 29 -3.47 5.31 -0.23
C ALA A 29 -2.58 6.32 0.50
N TYR A 30 -2.59 7.58 0.07
CA TYR A 30 -1.94 8.65 0.84
C TYR A 30 -2.87 9.11 1.95
N ILE A 31 -2.41 9.11 3.19
CA ILE A 31 -3.20 9.50 4.35
C ILE A 31 -2.63 10.78 4.94
N THR A 32 -3.47 11.74 5.30
CA THR A 32 -3.03 12.90 6.07
C THR A 32 -4.00 13.17 7.20
N HIS A 33 -3.48 13.63 8.35
CA HIS A 33 -4.30 14.01 9.49
C HIS A 33 -4.43 15.52 9.51
N LYS A 34 -5.62 16.02 9.21
CA LYS A 34 -5.90 17.46 9.23
C LYS A 34 -6.89 17.76 10.35
N LYS A 35 -6.68 18.89 11.01
CA LYS A 35 -7.66 19.43 11.96
C LYS A 35 -8.93 19.82 11.20
N ASP A 36 -10.04 19.21 11.58
CA ASP A 36 -11.38 19.58 11.17
C ASP A 36 -12.24 19.84 12.42
N GLY A 37 -12.63 21.10 12.59
CA GLY A 37 -13.26 21.56 13.84
C GLY A 37 -12.38 21.31 15.08
N ARG A 38 -12.89 20.48 16.00
CA ARG A 38 -12.21 20.13 17.27
C ARG A 38 -11.30 18.92 17.17
N TYR A 39 -11.40 18.13 16.10
CA TYR A 39 -10.75 16.82 16.00
C TYR A 39 -9.75 16.79 14.84
N PHE A 40 -8.77 15.89 14.91
CA PHE A 40 -7.97 15.53 13.75
C PHE A 40 -8.65 14.34 13.06
N GLN A 41 -8.97 14.50 11.79
CA GLN A 41 -9.58 13.44 10.98
C GLN A 41 -8.58 12.98 9.91
N PRO A 42 -8.54 11.66 9.62
CA PRO A 42 -7.78 11.15 8.50
C PRO A 42 -8.49 11.51 7.19
N PHE A 43 -7.71 12.00 6.24
CA PHE A 43 -8.14 12.19 4.85
C PHE A 43 -7.30 11.28 3.98
N GLU A 44 -7.98 10.50 3.14
CA GLU A 44 -7.35 9.56 2.22
C GLU A 44 -7.39 10.09 0.78
N LEU A 45 -6.31 9.85 0.05
CA LEU A 45 -6.22 10.02 -1.39
C LEU A 45 -5.68 8.73 -2.00
N ILE A 46 -6.56 7.96 -2.63
CA ILE A 46 -6.18 6.81 -3.45
C ILE A 46 -5.66 7.31 -4.80
N ALA A 47 -4.47 6.83 -5.17
CA ALA A 47 -3.81 7.11 -6.43
C ALA A 47 -3.35 5.81 -7.10
N ASP A 48 -3.74 5.62 -8.36
CA ASP A 48 -3.19 4.60 -9.23
C ASP A 48 -1.78 5.02 -9.70
N LEU A 49 -0.84 4.09 -9.69
CA LEU A 49 0.55 4.31 -10.10
C LEU A 49 0.71 3.94 -11.57
N GLU A 50 1.36 4.81 -12.35
CA GLU A 50 1.68 4.51 -13.76
C GLU A 50 2.65 3.33 -13.89
N LYS A 51 3.52 3.15 -12.89
CA LYS A 51 4.43 2.02 -12.75
C LYS A 51 4.22 1.40 -11.38
N PRO A 52 4.10 0.07 -11.28
CA PRO A 52 3.92 -0.59 -9.99
C PRO A 52 5.07 -0.25 -9.03
N LEU A 53 4.73 0.06 -7.79
CA LEU A 53 5.68 0.11 -6.69
C LEU A 53 6.06 -1.34 -6.34
N VAL A 54 7.35 -1.63 -6.34
CA VAL A 54 7.87 -2.95 -6.02
C VAL A 54 8.46 -2.93 -4.61
N ILE A 55 7.93 -3.78 -3.72
CA ILE A 55 8.44 -3.99 -2.37
C ILE A 55 8.92 -5.45 -2.27
N THR A 56 10.13 -5.64 -1.77
CA THR A 56 10.71 -6.96 -1.51
C THR A 56 10.50 -7.39 -0.06
N GLY A 57 10.45 -8.69 0.20
CA GLY A 57 10.16 -9.23 1.52
C GLY A 57 11.21 -8.92 2.59
N ASP A 58 12.45 -8.58 2.20
CA ASP A 58 13.48 -8.11 3.13
C ASP A 58 13.26 -6.68 3.64
N LEU A 59 12.30 -5.95 3.07
CA LEU A 59 11.83 -4.66 3.57
C LEU A 59 10.63 -4.81 4.51
N LEU A 60 10.22 -6.04 4.84
CA LEU A 60 8.99 -6.30 5.58
C LEU A 60 9.26 -7.06 6.87
N ALA A 61 8.42 -6.78 7.86
CA ALA A 61 8.25 -7.61 9.04
C ALA A 61 6.77 -7.65 9.41
N ARG A 62 6.20 -8.84 9.58
CA ARG A 62 4.80 -9.02 9.97
C ARG A 62 4.54 -8.42 11.36
N THR A 63 3.42 -7.75 11.55
CA THR A 63 3.03 -7.28 12.88
C THR A 63 2.49 -8.44 13.71
N ASP A 64 2.38 -8.23 15.03
CA ASP A 64 1.73 -9.13 15.97
C ASP A 64 0.30 -8.68 16.31
N ASN A 65 -0.30 -7.87 15.41
CA ASN A 65 -1.64 -7.33 15.58
C ASN A 65 -2.67 -8.47 15.67
N LYS A 66 -3.38 -8.52 16.79
CA LYS A 66 -4.38 -9.56 17.10
C LYS A 66 -5.80 -9.19 16.65
N TYR A 67 -5.98 -7.98 16.15
CA TYR A 67 -7.27 -7.44 15.72
C TYR A 67 -7.44 -7.47 14.20
N LEU A 68 -6.64 -8.31 13.52
CA LEU A 68 -6.76 -8.56 12.09
C LEU A 68 -7.88 -9.56 11.83
N ASP A 69 -8.62 -9.36 10.75
CA ASP A 69 -9.65 -10.30 10.31
C ASP A 69 -9.02 -11.58 9.73
N GLU A 70 -9.84 -12.60 9.50
CA GLU A 70 -9.36 -13.87 8.95
C GLU A 70 -8.73 -13.66 7.56
N GLY A 71 -7.51 -14.18 7.38
CA GLY A 71 -6.75 -14.04 6.13
C GLY A 71 -5.99 -12.72 6.00
N GLU A 72 -6.11 -11.80 6.96
CA GLU A 72 -5.37 -10.54 6.95
C GLU A 72 -3.96 -10.67 7.55
N HIS A 73 -3.01 -10.04 6.87
CA HIS A 73 -1.61 -10.01 7.24
C HIS A 73 -1.08 -8.59 7.11
N GLU A 74 -0.83 -7.96 8.26
CA GLU A 74 -0.26 -6.62 8.35
C GLU A 74 1.27 -6.68 8.48
N PHE A 75 1.95 -5.77 7.80
CA PHE A 75 3.40 -5.68 7.75
C PHE A 75 3.89 -4.26 8.04
N ASN A 76 4.91 -4.20 8.89
CA ASN A 76 5.80 -3.06 9.03
C ASN A 76 6.70 -2.96 7.81
N VAL A 77 6.85 -1.75 7.27
CA VAL A 77 7.65 -1.47 6.07
C VAL A 77 8.94 -0.74 6.45
N TYR A 78 10.07 -1.22 5.95
CA TYR A 78 11.39 -0.66 6.19
C TYR A 78 11.89 0.07 4.94
N ASP A 79 12.49 1.23 5.14
CA ASP A 79 13.23 1.93 4.10
C ASP A 79 14.69 1.50 4.12
N LYS A 80 15.23 1.22 2.94
CA LYS A 80 16.66 0.98 2.76
C LYS A 80 17.37 2.33 2.61
N VAL A 81 18.10 2.73 3.65
CA VAL A 81 18.88 3.98 3.68
C VAL A 81 20.36 3.61 3.73
N ALA A 82 21.07 3.86 2.64
CA ALA A 82 22.43 3.38 2.41
C ALA A 82 22.53 1.86 2.62
N ASP A 83 23.29 1.42 3.64
CA ASP A 83 23.50 0.00 3.97
C ASP A 83 22.65 -0.46 5.16
N SER A 84 21.68 0.35 5.59
CA SER A 84 20.83 0.07 6.75
C SER A 84 19.35 0.04 6.38
N TYR A 85 18.58 -0.64 7.23
CA TYR A 85 17.13 -0.77 7.10
C TYR A 85 16.49 -0.06 8.29
N VAL A 86 15.65 0.93 8.01
CA VAL A 86 15.01 1.77 9.02
C VAL A 86 13.50 1.57 8.94
N LEU A 87 12.87 1.21 10.06
CA LEU A 87 11.41 1.09 10.13
C LEU A 87 10.78 2.44 9.77
N ASN A 88 9.86 2.44 8.80
CA ASN A 88 9.09 3.61 8.45
C ASN A 88 7.69 3.52 9.08
N PRO A 89 7.42 4.28 10.16
CA PRO A 89 6.13 4.24 10.85
C PRO A 89 5.00 4.89 10.05
N ASP A 90 5.31 5.62 8.97
CA ASP A 90 4.32 6.25 8.12
C ASP A 90 3.84 5.32 7.00
N LYS A 91 4.51 4.18 6.78
CA LYS A 91 4.17 3.21 5.72
C LYS A 91 3.56 1.96 6.30
N HIS A 92 2.42 1.57 5.75
CA HIS A 92 1.71 0.37 6.17
C HIS A 92 1.37 -0.48 4.95
N LEU A 93 1.45 -1.80 5.15
CA LEU A 93 1.07 -2.78 4.14
C LEU A 93 0.15 -3.82 4.79
N LEU A 94 -1.06 -3.94 4.28
CA LEU A 94 -2.01 -4.99 4.63
C LEU A 94 -2.24 -5.86 3.40
N ILE A 95 -2.16 -7.17 3.60
CA ILE A 95 -2.38 -8.17 2.57
C ILE A 95 -3.47 -9.11 3.05
N THR A 96 -4.48 -9.31 2.23
CA THR A 96 -5.54 -10.26 2.51
C THR A 96 -5.37 -11.46 1.58
N LEU A 97 -5.37 -12.65 2.17
CA LEU A 97 -5.34 -13.92 1.48
C LEU A 97 -6.62 -14.69 1.78
N ALA A 98 -7.24 -15.27 0.77
CA ALA A 98 -8.31 -16.25 0.94
C ALA A 98 -7.76 -17.65 0.63
N TYR A 99 -8.17 -18.64 1.42
CA TYR A 99 -7.83 -20.02 1.11
C TYR A 99 -8.85 -20.62 0.15
N ASP A 100 -8.37 -21.16 -0.97
CA ASP A 100 -9.17 -21.91 -1.91
C ASP A 100 -9.03 -23.41 -1.61
N PHE A 101 -10.13 -24.03 -1.20
CA PHE A 101 -10.16 -25.44 -0.81
C PHE A 101 -10.06 -26.40 -2.00
N ASP A 102 -10.42 -25.98 -3.21
CA ASP A 102 -10.43 -26.84 -4.39
C ASP A 102 -9.00 -27.06 -4.90
N ILE A 103 -8.17 -26.03 -4.84
CA ILE A 103 -6.74 -26.10 -5.24
C ILE A 103 -5.77 -26.20 -4.06
N ALA A 104 -6.27 -26.09 -2.82
CA ALA A 104 -5.49 -26.11 -1.58
C ALA A 104 -4.38 -25.04 -1.52
N GLU A 105 -4.66 -23.84 -2.03
CA GLU A 105 -3.72 -22.72 -2.09
C GLU A 105 -4.29 -21.44 -1.49
N ALA A 106 -3.41 -20.58 -0.99
CA ALA A 106 -3.76 -19.23 -0.55
C ALA A 106 -3.72 -18.28 -1.75
N ILE A 107 -4.87 -17.68 -2.06
CA ILE A 107 -5.06 -16.74 -3.15
C ILE A 107 -5.01 -15.31 -2.59
N LEU A 108 -4.20 -14.47 -3.23
CA LEU A 108 -4.18 -13.04 -2.97
C LEU A 108 -5.51 -12.40 -3.35
N THR A 109 -6.20 -11.79 -2.37
CA THR A 109 -7.48 -11.10 -2.61
C THR A 109 -7.31 -9.59 -2.63
N ALA A 110 -6.51 -9.03 -1.72
CA ALA A 110 -6.29 -7.59 -1.63
C ALA A 110 -4.86 -7.25 -1.20
N ILE A 111 -4.35 -6.13 -1.70
CA ILE A 111 -3.17 -5.44 -1.17
C ILE A 111 -3.56 -3.99 -0.91
N GLU A 112 -3.43 -3.58 0.34
CA GLU A 112 -3.61 -2.19 0.75
C GLU A 112 -2.26 -1.65 1.21
N TYR A 113 -1.73 -0.70 0.45
CA TYR A 113 -0.50 -0.01 0.80
C TYR A 113 -0.81 1.46 1.03
N SER A 114 -0.47 1.94 2.22
CA SER A 114 -0.72 3.32 2.62
C SER A 114 0.55 4.02 3.09
N GLU A 115 0.59 5.33 2.83
CA GLU A 115 1.67 6.22 3.28
C GLU A 115 1.06 7.45 3.93
N THR A 116 1.37 7.66 5.21
CA THR A 116 1.04 8.90 5.91
C THR A 116 1.96 10.02 5.44
N VAL A 117 1.36 11.13 5.01
CA VAL A 117 2.05 12.27 4.42
C VAL A 117 1.61 13.58 5.06
N SER A 118 2.51 14.57 5.02
CA SER A 118 2.19 15.92 5.48
C SER A 118 1.05 16.53 4.64
N THR A 119 0.30 17.46 5.25
CA THR A 119 -0.82 18.14 4.58
C THR A 119 -0.35 18.87 3.31
N GLU A 120 0.88 19.38 3.29
CA GLU A 120 1.47 20.04 2.12
C GLU A 120 1.70 19.05 0.97
N LYS A 121 2.34 17.89 1.25
CA LYS A 121 2.56 16.82 0.27
C LYS A 121 1.21 16.28 -0.23
N PHE A 122 0.24 16.09 0.66
CA PHE A 122 -1.10 15.65 0.30
C PHE A 122 -1.80 16.60 -0.70
N LYS A 123 -1.75 17.91 -0.45
CA LYS A 123 -2.30 18.93 -1.38
C LYS A 123 -1.59 18.89 -2.74
N GLN A 124 -0.27 18.72 -2.75
CA GLN A 124 0.50 18.59 -4.00
C GLN A 124 0.07 17.35 -4.79
N LEU A 125 -0.15 16.22 -4.11
CA LEU A 125 -0.61 14.97 -4.73
C LEU A 125 -2.03 15.09 -5.29
N GLN A 126 -2.93 15.76 -4.58
CA GLN A 126 -4.28 16.05 -5.10
C GLN A 126 -4.24 16.88 -6.38
N ASN A 127 -3.39 17.90 -6.43
CA ASN A 127 -3.25 18.80 -7.58
C ASN A 127 -2.51 18.18 -8.78
N ARG A 128 -1.81 17.05 -8.58
CA ARG A 128 -1.09 16.31 -9.64
C ARG A 128 -1.96 15.33 -10.42
N LYS A 129 -3.20 15.06 -9.99
CA LYS A 129 -4.14 14.28 -10.83
C LYS A 129 -4.31 15.03 -12.15
N PRO A 130 -4.08 14.39 -13.32
CA PRO A 130 -4.33 15.05 -14.58
C PRO A 130 -5.78 15.55 -14.56
N PRO A 131 -6.07 16.76 -15.07
CA PRO A 131 -7.45 17.19 -15.24
C PRO A 131 -8.15 16.08 -16.01
N ALA A 132 -9.27 15.57 -15.47
CA ALA A 132 -10.08 14.55 -16.12
C ALA A 132 -10.16 14.92 -17.60
N LYS A 133 -9.68 14.03 -18.48
CA LYS A 133 -9.62 14.27 -19.94
C LYS A 133 -10.89 14.99 -20.32
N ALA A 134 -10.78 16.29 -20.64
CA ALA A 134 -11.94 17.09 -20.98
C ALA A 134 -12.58 16.38 -22.16
N LEU A 135 -13.78 15.83 -21.94
CA LEU A 135 -14.61 15.28 -23.01
C LEU A 135 -14.62 16.34 -24.12
N PRO A 136 -14.27 16.00 -25.36
CA PRO A 136 -14.24 16.98 -26.43
C PRO A 136 -15.65 17.56 -26.56
N LYS A 137 -15.78 18.86 -26.27
CA LYS A 137 -16.98 19.63 -26.57
C LYS A 137 -17.16 19.66 -28.10
N GLY A 138 -17.87 18.67 -28.62
CA GLY A 138 -18.46 18.68 -29.95
C GLY A 138 -19.83 18.01 -29.83
N ARG A 139 -20.94 18.51 -30.35
CA ARG A 139 -21.21 19.55 -31.36
C ARG A 139 -22.59 20.13 -31.00
N GLN A 140 -22.73 21.46 -31.02
CA GLN A 140 -24.04 22.05 -31.28
C GLN A 140 -24.48 21.60 -32.68
N LYS A 141 -25.57 20.82 -32.78
CA LYS A 141 -26.31 20.71 -34.04
C LYS A 141 -27.33 21.84 -34.06
N LYS A 142 -27.21 22.70 -35.07
CA LYS A 142 -28.31 23.48 -35.62
C LYS A 142 -29.38 22.52 -36.16
#